data_AF-A0A9X0GYJ0-F1
#
_entry.id   AF-A0A9X0GYJ0-F1
#
_cell.length_a   1.000
_cell.length_b   1.000
_cell.length_c   1.000
_cell.angle_alpha   90.00
_cell.angle_beta   90.00
_cell.angle_gamma   90.00
#
_symmetry.space_group_name_H-M   'P 1'
#
loop_
_entity.id
_entity.type
_entity.pdbx_description
1 polymer ?
#
loop_
_entity_poly.entity_id
_entity_poly.type
_entity_poly.pdbx_seq_one_letter_code
_entity_poly.pdbx_strand_id
1 'polypeptide(L)'
;MEVAWFLKQRVSFIRHMYRDATAPFVERMRLIESGEPPFEPPYSEDGEPPYEIEWNEASDAVQVLGHSCLSMLAGVLHVYFETWEQQVGIKIDPEERKSLFRKGWLHGYRTVFSNSIGVQFDDSGANLGMLEQLILARNRAQHPGSLTRITPTHAAKDLKKHPSPFFLADHERCLLAHIETSGLDVDSMWMIEPTLHVDADKLNTVLAEVEHFATWFDQACFDWIYGPRG
;
A
#
# COMPACT_ATOMS: atom_id res chain seq x y z
N MET A 1 5.04 0.64 -27.01
CA MET A 1 3.83 0.12 -26.32
C MET A 1 3.36 1.23 -25.39
N GLU A 2 2.05 1.45 -25.23
CA GLU A 2 1.51 2.42 -24.26
C GLU A 2 1.57 1.84 -22.83
N VAL A 3 2.76 1.80 -22.22
CA VAL A 3 3.00 1.06 -20.97
C VAL A 3 2.17 1.63 -19.82
N ALA A 4 2.14 2.96 -19.63
CA ALA A 4 1.31 3.60 -18.61
C ALA A 4 -0.19 3.41 -18.84
N TRP A 5 -0.65 3.27 -20.08
CA TRP A 5 -2.07 2.98 -20.34
C TRP A 5 -2.48 1.65 -19.72
N PHE A 6 -1.69 0.59 -19.92
CA PHE A 6 -1.98 -0.73 -19.34
C PHE A 6 -1.93 -0.71 -17.80
N LEU A 7 -0.98 0.03 -17.21
CA LEU A 7 -0.94 0.25 -15.77
C LEU A 7 -2.22 0.92 -15.27
N LYS A 8 -2.66 2.01 -15.92
CA LYS A 8 -3.89 2.74 -15.55
C LYS A 8 -5.14 1.87 -15.65
N GLN A 9 -5.22 0.97 -16.64
CA GLN A 9 -6.32 -0.01 -16.71
C GLN A 9 -6.33 -0.95 -15.50
N ARG A 10 -5.15 -1.43 -15.06
CA ARG A 10 -5.04 -2.29 -13.87
C ARG A 10 -5.33 -1.53 -12.58
N VAL A 11 -4.87 -0.29 -12.45
CA VAL A 11 -5.19 0.58 -11.30
C VAL A 11 -6.70 0.82 -11.22
N SER A 12 -7.33 1.14 -12.35
CA SER A 12 -8.78 1.29 -12.44
C SER A 12 -9.49 0.00 -12.00
N PHE A 13 -9.07 -1.17 -12.51
CA PHE A 13 -9.63 -2.45 -12.10
C PHE A 13 -9.53 -2.68 -10.58
N ILE A 14 -8.36 -2.43 -9.97
CA ILE A 14 -8.13 -2.59 -8.53
C ILE A 14 -9.08 -1.68 -7.73
N ARG A 15 -9.27 -0.43 -8.17
CA ARG A 15 -10.17 0.53 -7.55
C ARG A 15 -11.62 0.03 -7.51
N HIS A 16 -12.13 -0.43 -8.65
CA HIS A 16 -13.49 -0.97 -8.75
C HIS A 16 -13.64 -2.26 -7.94
N MET A 17 -12.65 -3.16 -8.02
CA MET A 17 -12.66 -4.41 -7.28
C MET A 17 -12.74 -4.18 -5.77
N TYR A 18 -11.94 -3.28 -5.20
CA TYR A 18 -12.00 -2.98 -3.78
C TYR A 18 -13.35 -2.42 -3.37
N ARG A 19 -13.85 -1.42 -4.09
CA ARG A 19 -15.15 -0.78 -3.81
C ARG A 19 -16.28 -1.80 -3.83
N ASP A 20 -16.36 -2.58 -4.90
CA ASP A 20 -17.50 -3.48 -5.14
C ASP A 20 -17.42 -4.71 -4.23
N ALA A 21 -16.22 -5.22 -3.94
CA ALA A 21 -16.04 -6.38 -3.07
C ALA A 21 -16.19 -6.05 -1.58
N THR A 22 -15.83 -4.84 -1.14
CA THR A 22 -15.95 -4.45 0.28
C THR A 22 -17.35 -3.97 0.64
N ALA A 23 -18.15 -3.49 -0.32
CA ALA A 23 -19.50 -2.97 -0.11
C ALA A 23 -20.39 -3.79 0.85
N PRO A 24 -20.56 -5.12 0.70
CA PRO A 24 -21.41 -5.89 1.62
C PRO A 24 -20.87 -5.96 3.06
N PHE A 25 -19.56 -5.91 3.24
CA PHE A 25 -18.93 -5.94 4.57
C PHE A 25 -19.00 -4.58 5.25
N VAL A 26 -18.78 -3.51 4.48
CA VAL A 26 -18.94 -2.13 4.95
C VAL A 26 -20.39 -1.88 5.37
N GLU A 27 -21.36 -2.32 4.57
CA GLU A 27 -22.77 -2.19 4.92
C GLU A 27 -23.13 -3.01 6.17
N ARG A 28 -22.56 -4.21 6.33
CA ARG A 28 -22.74 -5.00 7.55
C ARG A 28 -22.26 -4.26 8.79
N MET A 29 -21.05 -3.70 8.75
CA MET A 29 -20.52 -2.91 9.88
C MET A 29 -21.42 -1.73 10.20
N ARG A 30 -21.88 -0.99 9.16
CA ARG A 30 -22.81 0.13 9.32
C ARG A 30 -24.13 -0.28 9.97
N LEU A 31 -24.75 -1.38 9.52
CA LEU A 31 -26.01 -1.88 10.07
C LEU A 31 -25.86 -2.29 11.54
N ILE A 32 -24.75 -2.95 11.90
CA ILE A 32 -24.45 -3.32 13.29
C ILE A 32 -24.29 -2.07 14.16
N GLU A 33 -23.48 -1.10 13.72
CA GLU A 33 -23.22 0.15 14.46
C GLU A 33 -24.48 1.01 14.64
N SER A 34 -25.41 0.96 13.68
CA SER A 34 -26.68 1.69 13.73
C SER A 34 -27.82 0.91 14.40
N GLY A 35 -27.62 -0.37 14.72
CA GLY A 35 -28.67 -1.25 15.27
C GLY A 35 -29.83 -1.49 14.29
N GLU A 36 -29.57 -1.47 12.99
CA GLU A 36 -30.57 -1.65 11.93
C GLU A 36 -30.75 -3.13 11.56
N PRO A 37 -31.95 -3.56 11.11
CA PRO A 37 -32.20 -4.94 10.69
C PRO A 37 -31.18 -5.46 9.66
N PRO A 38 -30.69 -6.70 9.79
CA PRO A 38 -31.09 -7.74 10.74
C PRO A 38 -30.34 -7.70 12.10
N PHE A 39 -29.55 -6.65 12.37
CA PHE A 39 -28.69 -6.52 13.55
C PHE A 39 -29.33 -5.66 14.63
N GLU A 40 -30.52 -6.04 15.07
CA GLU A 40 -31.20 -5.39 16.20
C GLU A 40 -30.65 -5.97 17.52
N PRO A 41 -30.00 -5.15 18.38
CA PRO A 41 -29.41 -5.62 19.64
C PRO A 41 -30.40 -6.39 20.52
N PRO A 42 -30.14 -7.66 20.88
CA PRO A 42 -30.88 -8.28 21.97
C PRO A 42 -30.57 -7.53 23.28
N TYR A 43 -31.54 -7.48 24.20
CA TYR A 43 -31.25 -7.01 25.56
C TYR A 43 -30.17 -7.91 26.19
N SER A 44 -29.07 -7.31 26.63
CA SER A 44 -27.96 -7.99 27.29
C SER A 44 -27.53 -7.20 28.52
N GLU A 45 -27.38 -7.89 29.65
CA GLU A 45 -26.86 -7.32 30.91
C GLU A 45 -25.34 -7.54 31.05
N ASP A 46 -24.74 -8.33 30.16
CA ASP A 46 -23.35 -8.80 30.28
C ASP A 46 -22.33 -7.73 29.85
N GLY A 47 -22.80 -6.62 29.26
CA GLY A 47 -21.98 -5.47 28.86
C GLY A 47 -21.17 -5.67 27.56
N GLU A 48 -21.18 -6.88 26.98
CA GLU A 48 -20.54 -7.16 25.70
C GLU A 48 -21.34 -6.54 24.54
N PRO A 49 -20.68 -5.89 23.55
CA PRO A 49 -21.36 -5.38 22.37
C PRO A 49 -22.01 -6.52 21.59
N PRO A 50 -23.32 -6.43 21.28
CA PRO A 50 -23.96 -7.43 20.44
C PRO A 50 -23.37 -7.40 19.04
N TYR A 51 -23.24 -8.57 18.42
CA TYR A 51 -22.68 -8.76 17.07
C TYR A 51 -21.20 -8.36 16.90
N GLU A 52 -20.42 -8.34 18.00
CA GLU A 52 -18.99 -8.04 17.94
C GLU A 52 -18.22 -9.00 17.00
N ILE A 53 -18.56 -10.29 17.02
CA ILE A 53 -17.94 -11.29 16.15
C ILE A 53 -18.21 -10.97 14.67
N GLU A 54 -19.47 -10.71 14.32
CA GLU A 54 -19.89 -10.41 12.96
C GLU A 54 -19.30 -9.09 12.43
N TRP A 55 -19.15 -8.10 13.31
CA TRP A 55 -18.49 -6.84 12.98
C TRP A 55 -16.99 -7.07 12.74
N ASN A 56 -16.31 -7.81 13.63
CA ASN A 56 -14.89 -8.12 13.50
C ASN A 56 -14.61 -8.92 12.21
N GLU A 57 -15.43 -9.93 11.91
CA GLU A 57 -15.31 -10.69 10.67
C GLU A 57 -15.48 -9.82 9.42
N ALA A 58 -16.42 -8.88 9.43
CA ALA A 58 -16.61 -7.94 8.32
C ALA A 58 -15.43 -6.97 8.18
N SER A 59 -14.94 -6.44 9.29
CA SER A 59 -13.76 -5.57 9.34
C SER A 59 -12.52 -6.28 8.80
N ASP A 60 -12.26 -7.50 9.24
CA ASP A 60 -11.17 -8.35 8.76
C ASP A 60 -11.30 -8.66 7.25
N ALA A 61 -12.52 -8.93 6.77
CA ALA A 61 -12.75 -9.12 5.33
C ALA A 61 -12.39 -7.88 4.51
N VAL A 62 -12.74 -6.68 5.00
CA VAL A 62 -12.33 -5.40 4.36
C VAL A 62 -10.82 -5.26 4.33
N GLN A 63 -10.13 -5.58 5.44
CA GLN A 63 -8.67 -5.51 5.51
C GLN A 63 -7.99 -6.49 4.53
N VAL A 64 -8.43 -7.75 4.50
CA VAL A 64 -7.89 -8.78 3.59
C VAL A 64 -8.06 -8.37 2.12
N LEU A 65 -9.22 -7.79 1.77
CA LEU A 65 -9.47 -7.27 0.43
C LEU A 65 -8.55 -6.07 0.12
N GLY A 66 -8.34 -5.18 1.08
CA GLY A 66 -7.40 -4.07 0.98
C GLY A 66 -5.96 -4.53 0.73
N HIS A 67 -5.47 -5.49 1.51
CA HIS A 67 -4.13 -6.06 1.35
C HIS A 67 -3.95 -6.81 0.03
N SER A 68 -5.00 -7.48 -0.43
CA SER A 68 -5.02 -8.12 -1.75
C SER A 68 -4.90 -7.07 -2.85
N CYS A 69 -5.58 -5.93 -2.72
CA CYS A 69 -5.48 -4.81 -3.65
C CYS A 69 -4.08 -4.17 -3.66
N LEU A 70 -3.47 -3.96 -2.49
CA LEU A 70 -2.07 -3.50 -2.40
C LEU A 70 -1.10 -4.51 -3.04
N SER A 71 -1.33 -5.81 -2.84
CA SER A 71 -0.51 -6.87 -3.44
C SER A 71 -0.59 -6.87 -4.97
N MET A 72 -1.80 -6.71 -5.53
CA MET A 72 -2.00 -6.55 -6.97
C MET A 72 -1.32 -5.28 -7.49
N LEU A 73 -1.49 -4.14 -6.80
CA LEU A 73 -0.91 -2.87 -7.22
C LEU A 73 0.62 -2.92 -7.26
N ALA A 74 1.25 -3.43 -6.20
CA ALA A 74 2.70 -3.61 -6.14
C ALA A 74 3.21 -4.56 -7.23
N GLY A 75 2.46 -5.64 -7.51
CA GLY A 75 2.78 -6.58 -8.59
C GLY A 75 2.73 -5.93 -9.98
N VAL A 76 1.69 -5.15 -10.26
CA VAL A 76 1.56 -4.43 -11.54
C VAL A 76 2.65 -3.36 -11.67
N LEU A 77 2.97 -2.62 -10.60
CA LEU A 77 4.07 -1.66 -10.60
C LEU A 77 5.43 -2.32 -10.87
N HIS A 78 5.66 -3.51 -10.34
CA HIS A 78 6.87 -4.27 -10.63
C HIS A 78 6.97 -4.66 -12.11
N VAL A 79 5.90 -5.23 -12.67
CA VAL A 79 5.82 -5.59 -14.10
C VAL A 79 5.93 -4.34 -15.00
N TYR A 80 5.41 -3.20 -14.56
CA TYR A 80 5.55 -1.92 -15.25
C TYR A 80 7.03 -1.53 -15.40
N PHE A 81 7.83 -1.64 -14.32
CA PHE A 81 9.27 -1.40 -14.40
C PHE A 81 10.01 -2.41 -15.28
N GLU A 82 9.70 -3.70 -15.17
CA GLU A 82 10.27 -4.75 -16.04
C GLU A 82 9.98 -4.47 -17.52
N THR A 83 8.76 -4.04 -17.83
CA THR A 83 8.34 -3.71 -19.18
C THR A 83 9.16 -2.53 -19.71
N TRP A 84 9.34 -1.48 -18.92
CA TRP A 84 10.14 -0.33 -19.32
C TRP A 84 11.62 -0.66 -19.48
N GLU A 85 12.19 -1.49 -18.60
CA GLU A 85 13.56 -1.96 -18.72
C GLU A 85 13.78 -2.67 -20.06
N GLN A 86 12.84 -3.53 -20.47
CA GLN A 86 12.87 -4.23 -21.75
C GLN A 86 12.70 -3.28 -22.95
N GLN A 87 11.76 -2.32 -22.88
CA GLN A 87 11.51 -1.36 -23.98
C GLN A 87 12.70 -0.43 -24.22
N VAL A 88 13.36 0.01 -23.15
CA VAL A 88 14.58 0.83 -23.20
C VAL A 88 15.79 -0.01 -23.65
N GLY A 89 15.71 -1.34 -23.55
CA GLY A 89 16.78 -2.24 -23.93
C GLY A 89 17.92 -2.30 -22.92
N ILE A 90 17.63 -2.03 -21.64
CA ILE A 90 18.61 -2.10 -20.56
C ILE A 90 19.03 -3.57 -20.37
N LYS A 91 20.34 -3.83 -20.34
CA LYS A 91 20.90 -5.14 -20.06
C LYS A 91 21.79 -5.03 -18.83
N ILE A 92 21.50 -5.84 -17.82
CA ILE A 92 22.23 -5.85 -16.54
C ILE A 92 22.73 -7.28 -16.33
N ASP A 93 23.99 -7.39 -15.91
CA ASP A 93 24.53 -8.68 -15.49
C ASP A 93 23.76 -9.26 -14.29
N PRO A 94 23.52 -10.58 -14.21
CA PRO A 94 22.78 -11.18 -13.09
C PRO A 94 23.37 -10.89 -11.70
N GLU A 95 24.70 -10.87 -11.55
CA GLU A 95 25.35 -10.60 -10.26
C GLU A 95 25.23 -9.11 -9.90
N GLU A 96 25.35 -8.22 -10.89
CA GLU A 96 25.10 -6.80 -10.71
C GLU A 96 23.64 -6.55 -10.28
N ARG A 97 22.67 -7.16 -10.97
CA ARG A 97 21.24 -7.07 -10.60
C ARG A 97 21.01 -7.51 -9.16
N LYS A 98 21.60 -8.63 -8.74
CA LYS A 98 21.47 -9.11 -7.35
C LYS A 98 21.99 -8.09 -6.34
N SER A 99 23.11 -7.44 -6.65
CA SER A 99 23.69 -6.38 -5.81
C SER A 99 22.78 -5.15 -5.72
N LEU A 100 22.31 -4.65 -6.87
CA LEU A 100 21.46 -3.46 -6.97
C LEU A 100 20.11 -3.64 -6.26
N PHE A 101 19.51 -4.84 -6.36
CA PHE A 101 18.19 -5.13 -5.82
C PHE A 101 18.21 -5.61 -4.35
N ARG A 102 19.39 -5.71 -3.72
CA ARG A 102 19.56 -6.17 -2.33
C ARG A 102 18.76 -5.34 -1.31
N LYS A 103 18.56 -4.04 -1.57
CA LYS A 103 17.79 -3.13 -0.70
C LYS A 103 16.30 -3.06 -1.07
N GLY A 104 15.82 -3.95 -1.94
CA GLY A 104 14.46 -3.95 -2.45
C GLY A 104 14.40 -3.52 -3.92
N TRP A 105 13.36 -3.98 -4.62
CA TRP A 105 13.28 -3.82 -6.07
C TRP A 105 13.01 -2.39 -6.52
N LEU A 106 12.31 -1.56 -5.73
CA LEU A 106 12.13 -0.14 -6.06
C LEU A 106 13.46 0.61 -6.06
N HIS A 107 14.32 0.35 -5.07
CA HIS A 107 15.67 0.88 -5.02
C HIS A 107 16.53 0.35 -6.18
N GLY A 108 16.39 -0.93 -6.49
CA GLY A 108 17.03 -1.56 -7.64
C GLY A 108 16.69 -0.84 -8.94
N TYR A 109 15.40 -0.71 -9.28
CA TYR A 109 14.97 0.00 -10.49
C TYR A 109 15.37 1.46 -10.51
N ARG A 110 15.24 2.18 -9.39
CA ARG A 110 15.74 3.57 -9.30
C ARG A 110 17.19 3.68 -9.72
N THR A 111 18.05 2.77 -9.23
CA THR A 111 19.47 2.77 -9.55
C THR A 111 19.72 2.38 -11.01
N VAL A 112 19.00 1.38 -11.51
CA VAL A 112 19.08 0.92 -12.91
C VAL A 112 18.75 2.04 -13.88
N PHE A 113 17.58 2.66 -13.75
CA PHE A 113 17.16 3.72 -14.68
C PHE A 113 18.01 4.98 -14.57
N SER A 114 18.45 5.34 -13.36
CA SER A 114 19.43 6.40 -13.14
C SER A 114 20.74 6.13 -13.90
N ASN A 115 21.31 4.94 -13.75
CA ASN A 115 22.62 4.63 -14.33
C ASN A 115 22.57 4.42 -15.85
N SER A 116 21.49 3.83 -16.36
CA SER A 116 21.38 3.47 -17.78
C SER A 116 20.87 4.62 -18.65
N ILE A 117 19.92 5.40 -18.15
CA ILE A 117 19.24 6.44 -18.96
C ILE A 117 19.15 7.81 -18.28
N GLY A 118 19.76 7.97 -17.11
CA GLY A 118 19.81 9.26 -16.40
C GLY A 118 18.51 9.64 -15.69
N VAL A 119 17.47 8.80 -15.71
CA VAL A 119 16.16 9.11 -15.11
C VAL A 119 16.23 9.01 -13.59
N GLN A 120 16.08 10.15 -12.90
CA GLN A 120 16.07 10.22 -11.44
C GLN A 120 14.63 10.18 -10.92
N PHE A 121 14.27 9.14 -10.17
CA PHE A 121 12.89 8.99 -9.66
C PHE A 121 12.45 10.17 -8.76
N ASP A 122 13.39 10.86 -8.12
CA ASP A 122 13.10 12.01 -7.26
C ASP A 122 12.54 13.20 -8.06
N ASP A 123 12.80 13.26 -9.36
CA ASP A 123 12.28 14.31 -10.25
C ASP A 123 10.79 14.10 -10.60
N SER A 124 10.19 12.98 -10.16
CA SER A 124 8.79 12.66 -10.43
C SER A 124 7.78 13.55 -9.72
N GLY A 125 8.20 14.22 -8.65
CA GLY A 125 7.29 14.88 -7.71
C GLY A 125 6.34 13.93 -6.98
N ALA A 126 6.50 12.62 -7.17
CA ALA A 126 5.71 11.60 -6.49
C ALA A 126 6.29 11.29 -5.10
N ASN A 127 5.44 10.84 -4.20
CA ASN A 127 5.81 10.36 -2.88
C ASN A 127 6.46 8.95 -2.98
N LEU A 128 7.76 8.91 -3.26
CA LEU A 128 8.53 7.66 -3.31
C LEU A 128 8.50 6.88 -1.99
N GLY A 129 8.33 7.58 -0.86
CA GLY A 129 8.14 6.94 0.45
C GLY A 129 6.84 6.15 0.51
N MET A 130 5.76 6.66 -0.08
CA MET A 130 4.50 5.94 -0.19
C MET A 130 4.61 4.74 -1.13
N LEU A 131 5.31 4.86 -2.27
CA LEU A 131 5.58 3.72 -3.14
C LEU A 131 6.39 2.64 -2.43
N GLU A 132 7.36 3.01 -1.60
CA GLU A 132 8.08 2.05 -0.77
C GLU A 132 7.16 1.40 0.26
N GLN A 133 6.35 2.17 0.98
CA GLN A 133 5.42 1.64 1.97
C GLN A 133 4.38 0.70 1.36
N LEU A 134 3.92 0.95 0.11
CA LEU A 134 3.10 0.00 -0.66
C LEU A 134 3.77 -1.38 -0.77
N ILE A 135 5.07 -1.40 -1.07
CA ILE A 135 5.85 -2.63 -1.24
C ILE A 135 6.04 -3.34 0.10
N LEU A 136 6.32 -2.58 1.16
CA LEU A 136 6.45 -3.11 2.51
C LEU A 136 5.11 -3.70 3.00
N ALA A 137 4.00 -3.00 2.78
CA ALA A 137 2.66 -3.46 3.09
C ALA A 137 2.33 -4.77 2.36
N ARG A 138 2.62 -4.86 1.05
CA ARG A 138 2.48 -6.11 0.28
C ARG A 138 3.31 -7.25 0.88
N ASN A 139 4.54 -6.99 1.32
CA ASN A 139 5.38 -8.03 1.93
C ASN A 139 4.81 -8.53 3.26
N ARG A 140 4.22 -7.65 4.08
CA ARG A 140 3.57 -8.02 5.33
C ARG A 140 2.28 -8.81 5.10
N ALA A 141 1.50 -8.45 4.10
CA ALA A 141 0.32 -9.20 3.70
C ALA A 141 0.65 -10.64 3.26
N GLN A 142 1.76 -10.85 2.56
CA GLN A 142 2.17 -12.18 2.10
C GLN A 142 2.88 -13.02 3.15
N HIS A 143 3.50 -12.36 4.14
CA HIS A 143 4.25 -13.01 5.20
C HIS A 143 3.71 -12.51 6.56
N PRO A 144 2.47 -12.88 6.91
CA PRO A 144 1.89 -12.49 8.19
C PRO A 144 2.75 -13.05 9.31
N GLY A 145 3.09 -12.19 10.29
CA GLY A 145 3.99 -12.56 11.39
C GLY A 145 3.36 -13.41 12.47
N SER A 146 2.03 -13.60 12.44
CA SER A 146 1.28 -14.41 13.39
C SER A 146 0.14 -15.15 12.71
N LEU A 147 -0.14 -16.37 13.18
CA LEU A 147 -1.34 -17.12 12.81
C LEU A 147 -2.58 -16.63 13.59
N THR A 148 -2.39 -16.00 14.75
CA THR A 148 -3.48 -15.59 15.65
C THR A 148 -4.18 -14.29 15.24
N ARG A 149 -3.68 -13.62 14.19
CA ARG A 149 -4.22 -12.36 13.68
C ARG A 149 -4.51 -12.51 12.20
N ILE A 150 -5.72 -12.16 11.79
CA ILE A 150 -6.07 -12.10 10.37
C ILE A 150 -5.38 -10.90 9.72
N THR A 151 -5.49 -9.73 10.36
CA THR A 151 -4.86 -8.51 9.89
C THR A 151 -3.39 -8.43 10.35
N PRO A 152 -2.40 -8.39 9.43
CA PRO A 152 -0.98 -8.29 9.77
C PRO A 152 -0.63 -6.94 10.40
N THR A 153 0.52 -6.88 11.06
CA THR A 153 1.10 -5.64 11.62
C THR A 153 2.27 -5.16 10.78
N HIS A 154 2.63 -3.88 10.92
CA HIS A 154 3.89 -3.33 10.41
C HIS A 154 5.09 -4.06 11.01
N ALA A 155 6.20 -4.17 10.29
CA ALA A 155 7.42 -4.74 10.88
C ALA A 155 8.18 -3.68 11.68
N ALA A 156 8.67 -4.03 12.87
CA ALA A 156 9.43 -3.12 13.73
C ALA A 156 10.62 -2.43 13.01
N LYS A 157 11.31 -3.15 12.11
CA LYS A 157 12.42 -2.59 11.32
C LYS A 157 11.96 -1.50 10.33
N ASP A 158 10.74 -1.60 9.82
CA ASP A 158 10.19 -0.67 8.83
C ASP A 158 9.69 0.60 9.53
N LEU A 159 9.18 0.46 10.77
CA LEU A 159 8.80 1.59 11.64
C LEU A 159 9.98 2.50 11.98
N LYS A 160 11.21 1.97 12.06
CA LYS A 160 12.42 2.80 12.22
C LYS A 160 12.69 3.70 11.02
N LYS A 161 12.31 3.25 9.83
CA LYS A 161 12.49 4.01 8.57
C LYS A 161 11.30 4.94 8.30
N HIS A 162 10.10 4.49 8.67
CA HIS A 162 8.83 5.18 8.52
C HIS A 162 8.16 5.31 9.89
N PRO A 163 8.60 6.26 10.74
CA PRO A 163 8.10 6.39 12.13
C PRO A 163 6.62 6.77 12.21
N SER A 164 6.08 7.40 11.16
CA SER A 164 4.65 7.62 10.96
C SER A 164 4.19 6.88 9.69
N PRO A 165 3.91 5.56 9.76
CA PRO A 165 3.43 4.80 8.62
C PRO A 165 2.12 5.37 8.05
N PHE A 166 1.96 5.28 6.74
CA PHE A 166 0.75 5.73 6.05
C PHE A 166 -0.45 4.83 6.35
N PHE A 167 -0.23 3.51 6.36
CA PHE A 167 -1.25 2.48 6.58
C PHE A 167 -1.51 2.21 8.08
N LEU A 168 -1.81 3.26 8.84
CA LEU A 168 -2.25 3.16 10.24
C LEU A 168 -3.78 3.24 10.33
N ALA A 169 -4.36 2.59 11.34
CA ALA A 169 -5.74 2.85 11.70
C ALA A 169 -5.87 4.27 12.31
N ASP A 170 -7.04 4.88 12.21
CA ASP A 170 -7.22 6.28 12.64
C ASP A 170 -7.00 6.46 14.14
N HIS A 171 -7.39 5.48 14.95
CA HIS A 171 -7.11 5.49 16.39
C HIS A 171 -5.61 5.39 16.70
N GLU A 172 -4.85 4.59 15.95
CA GLU A 172 -3.38 4.47 16.08
C GLU A 172 -2.70 5.77 15.64
N ARG A 173 -3.22 6.42 14.59
CA ARG A 173 -2.74 7.75 14.15
C ARG A 173 -3.03 8.83 15.20
N CYS A 174 -4.21 8.82 15.81
CA CYS A 174 -4.54 9.73 16.90
C CYS A 174 -3.62 9.52 18.10
N LEU A 175 -3.38 8.26 18.49
CA LEU A 175 -2.46 7.91 19.57
C LEU A 175 -1.04 8.40 19.27
N LEU A 176 -0.55 8.18 18.04
CA LEU A 176 0.73 8.69 17.57
C LEU A 176 0.85 10.21 17.76
N ALA A 177 -0.13 10.97 17.28
CA ALA A 177 -0.13 12.42 17.39
C ALA A 177 -0.13 12.91 18.85
N HIS A 178 -0.84 12.22 19.75
CA HIS A 178 -0.84 12.53 21.18
C HIS A 178 0.53 12.30 21.82
N ILE A 179 1.21 11.21 21.45
CA ILE A 179 2.54 10.85 21.97
C ILE A 179 3.59 11.85 21.50
N GLU A 180 3.58 12.19 20.20
CA GLU A 180 4.46 13.22 19.62
C GLU A 180 4.30 14.57 20.33
N THR A 181 3.05 14.98 20.60
CA THR A 181 2.75 16.23 21.32
C THR A 181 3.19 16.18 22.78
N SER A 182 3.22 14.99 23.39
CA SER A 182 3.62 14.78 24.78
C SER A 182 5.14 14.67 24.99
N GLY A 183 5.94 14.68 23.91
CA GLY A 183 7.40 14.60 23.98
C GLY A 183 7.96 13.26 24.45
N LEU A 184 7.13 12.20 24.40
CA LEU A 184 7.54 10.82 24.69
C LEU A 184 8.32 10.26 23.50
N ASP A 185 9.30 9.40 23.79
CA ASP A 185 10.15 8.82 22.76
C ASP A 185 9.38 7.85 21.86
N VAL A 186 9.39 8.16 20.55
CA VAL A 186 8.75 7.41 19.46
C VAL A 186 9.37 6.02 19.30
N ASP A 187 10.65 5.84 19.66
CA ASP A 187 11.31 4.52 19.61
C ASP A 187 10.80 3.56 20.71
N SER A 188 10.22 4.09 21.78
CA SER A 188 9.56 3.33 22.86
C SER A 188 8.08 3.04 22.56
N MET A 189 7.56 3.60 21.48
CA MET A 189 6.12 3.73 21.19
C MET A 189 5.48 2.45 20.68
N TRP A 190 6.25 1.65 19.92
CA TRP A 190 5.76 0.41 19.32
C TRP A 190 6.07 -0.80 20.20
N MET A 191 5.71 -0.75 21.48
CA MET A 191 5.69 -1.91 22.37
C MET A 191 4.81 -3.05 21.80
N ILE A 192 3.83 -2.68 20.97
CA ILE A 192 3.04 -3.55 20.11
C ILE A 192 3.08 -2.94 18.71
N GLU A 193 3.42 -3.72 17.68
CA GLU A 193 3.44 -3.20 16.32
C GLU A 193 2.02 -2.82 15.85
N PRO A 194 1.86 -1.66 15.20
CA PRO A 194 0.57 -1.20 14.75
C PRO A 194 0.05 -2.07 13.62
N THR A 195 -1.27 -2.07 13.50
CA THR A 195 -2.00 -2.83 12.51
C THR A 195 -1.74 -2.25 11.12
N LEU A 196 -1.54 -3.11 10.12
CA LEU A 196 -1.48 -2.69 8.73
C LEU A 196 -2.91 -2.43 8.24
N HIS A 197 -3.37 -1.19 8.38
CA HIS A 197 -4.75 -0.83 8.09
C HIS A 197 -4.91 -0.20 6.70
N VAL A 198 -5.86 -0.72 5.93
CA VAL A 198 -6.20 -0.25 4.59
C VAL A 198 -7.71 0.00 4.49
N ASP A 199 -8.07 1.26 4.29
CA ASP A 199 -9.41 1.70 3.96
C ASP A 199 -9.47 2.23 2.51
N ALA A 200 -10.67 2.66 2.09
CA ALA A 200 -10.91 3.19 0.75
C ALA A 200 -10.05 4.42 0.44
N ASP A 201 -9.88 5.34 1.39
CA ASP A 201 -9.16 6.60 1.18
C ASP A 201 -7.65 6.35 1.04
N LYS A 202 -7.10 5.51 1.92
CA LYS A 202 -5.70 5.08 1.89
C LYS A 202 -5.40 4.34 0.59
N LEU A 203 -6.27 3.41 0.16
CA LEU A 203 -6.09 2.71 -1.11
C LEU A 203 -6.15 3.68 -2.30
N ASN A 204 -7.16 4.55 -2.36
CA ASN A 204 -7.31 5.53 -3.45
C ASN A 204 -6.12 6.49 -3.53
N THR A 205 -5.60 6.93 -2.40
CA THR A 205 -4.41 7.78 -2.33
C THR A 205 -3.20 7.09 -2.97
N VAL A 206 -2.94 5.83 -2.61
CA VAL A 206 -1.79 5.09 -3.14
C VAL A 206 -1.96 4.73 -4.62
N LEU A 207 -3.19 4.42 -5.05
CA LEU A 207 -3.50 4.22 -6.47
C LEU A 207 -3.21 5.49 -7.29
N ALA A 208 -3.65 6.65 -6.80
CA ALA A 208 -3.40 7.94 -7.44
C ALA A 208 -1.90 8.27 -7.49
N GLU A 209 -1.17 7.99 -6.42
CA GLU A 209 0.29 8.18 -6.35
C GLU A 209 1.04 7.33 -7.38
N VAL A 210 0.62 6.06 -7.56
CA VAL A 210 1.17 5.18 -8.61
C VAL A 210 0.85 5.72 -10.01
N GLU A 211 -0.37 6.21 -10.25
CA GLU A 211 -0.75 6.81 -11.53
C GLU A 211 0.02 8.11 -11.83
N HIS A 212 0.25 8.94 -10.82
CA HIS A 212 1.08 10.15 -10.90
C HIS A 212 2.51 9.78 -11.28
N PHE A 213 3.15 8.92 -10.49
CA PHE A 213 4.51 8.48 -10.74
C PHE A 213 4.66 7.89 -12.15
N ALA A 214 3.74 7.01 -12.55
CA ALA A 214 3.81 6.37 -13.85
C ALA A 214 3.61 7.34 -15.00
N THR A 215 2.74 8.34 -14.87
CA THR A 215 2.54 9.36 -15.91
C THR A 215 3.83 10.13 -16.17
N TRP A 216 4.54 10.51 -15.10
CA TRP A 216 5.86 11.14 -15.22
C TRP A 216 6.90 10.17 -15.80
N PHE A 217 6.97 8.94 -15.28
CA PHE A 217 8.00 7.98 -15.66
C PHE A 217 7.88 7.54 -17.12
N ASP A 218 6.65 7.35 -17.60
CA ASP A 218 6.35 7.00 -18.99
C ASP A 218 6.86 8.10 -19.94
N GLN A 219 6.64 9.37 -19.59
CA GLN A 219 7.15 10.52 -20.33
C GLN A 219 8.68 10.58 -20.31
N ALA A 220 9.31 10.39 -19.14
CA ALA A 220 10.77 10.41 -19.00
C ALA A 220 11.44 9.30 -19.83
N CYS A 221 10.89 8.09 -19.84
CA CYS A 221 11.38 6.99 -20.68
C CYS A 221 11.09 7.25 -22.17
N PHE A 222 9.93 7.79 -22.51
CA PHE A 222 9.58 8.14 -23.89
C PHE A 222 10.55 9.18 -24.47
N ASP A 223 10.83 10.25 -23.72
CA ASP A 223 11.74 11.32 -24.14
C ASP A 223 13.17 10.81 -24.34
N TRP A 224 13.59 9.79 -23.58
CA TRP A 224 14.87 9.13 -23.82
C TRP A 224 14.89 8.32 -25.13
N ILE A 225 13.82 7.57 -25.46
CA ILE A 225 13.76 6.75 -26.69
C ILE A 225 13.62 7.62 -27.94
N TYR A 226 12.75 8.63 -27.90
CA TYR A 226 12.29 9.34 -29.09
C TYR A 226 12.71 10.82 -29.14
N GLY A 227 13.33 11.34 -28.09
CA GLY A 227 13.59 12.76 -27.91
C GLY A 227 12.39 13.50 -27.30
N PRO A 228 12.62 14.71 -26.73
CA PRO A 228 11.55 15.48 -26.10
C PRO A 228 10.47 15.88 -27.10
N ARG A 229 9.21 15.78 -26.68
CA ARG A 229 8.08 16.35 -27.44
C ARG A 229 8.23 17.88 -27.43
N GLY A 230 8.48 18.46 -28.62
CA GLY A 230 8.56 19.91 -28.82
C GLY A 230 7.24 20.64 -28.60
#